data_AF-A0A7L2J286-F1
#
_entry.id   AF-A0A7L2J286-F1
#
_cell.length_a   1.000
_cell.length_b   1.000
_cell.length_c   1.000
_cell.angle_alpha   90.00
_cell.angle_beta   90.00
_cell.angle_gamma   90.00
#
_symmetry.space_group_name_H-M   'P 1'
#
loop_
_entity.id
_entity.type
_entity.pdbx_description
1 polymer ?
#
loop_
_entity_poly.entity_id
_entity_poly.type
_entity_poly.pdbx_seq_one_letter_code
_entity_poly.pdbx_strand_id
1 'polypeptide(L)'
;TSFHSFVRCFLSCLRVSELEKTIVNISAIQERIINLTTDAIRGLQMEVESLSKVVLQNRMALHLLTVKGGGVCTLINQSRCTYINSKGRIEEDLE
;
A
#
# COMPACT_ATOMS: atom_id res chain seq x y z
N THR A 1 -10.73 36.39 45.31
CA THR A 1 -9.50 35.76 45.84
C THR A 1 -8.64 35.28 44.68
N SER A 2 -7.46 35.88 44.48
CA SER A 2 -6.51 35.57 43.39
C SER A 2 -6.21 34.07 43.24
N PHE A 3 -6.19 33.34 44.35
CA PHE A 3 -5.98 31.89 44.42
C PHE A 3 -6.94 31.05 43.55
N HIS A 4 -8.23 31.42 43.48
CA HIS A 4 -9.21 30.64 42.70
C HIS A 4 -8.99 30.77 41.18
N SER A 5 -8.57 31.96 40.71
CA SER A 5 -8.20 32.17 39.31
C SER A 5 -6.94 31.39 38.93
N PHE A 6 -5.96 31.31 39.84
CA PHE A 6 -4.75 30.52 39.66
C PHE A 6 -5.07 29.01 39.53
N VAL A 7 -5.88 28.46 40.44
CA VAL A 7 -6.27 27.03 40.40
C VAL A 7 -7.06 26.70 39.13
N ARG A 8 -7.98 27.57 38.70
CA ARG A 8 -8.71 27.39 37.44
C ARG A 8 -7.76 27.34 36.23
N CYS A 9 -6.79 28.25 36.19
CA CYS A 9 -5.79 28.29 35.11
C CYS A 9 -4.96 27.01 35.09
N PHE A 10 -4.47 26.57 36.26
CA PHE A 10 -3.67 25.36 36.39
C PHE A 10 -4.43 24.10 35.92
N LEU A 11 -5.69 23.93 36.31
CA LEU A 11 -6.52 22.82 35.86
C LEU A 11 -6.75 22.83 34.34
N SER A 12 -6.89 24.01 33.74
CA SER A 12 -6.98 24.15 32.29
C SER A 12 -5.67 23.74 31.59
N CYS A 13 -4.51 24.20 32.08
CA CYS A 13 -3.21 23.84 31.51
C CYS A 13 -2.91 22.34 31.63
N LEU A 14 -3.22 21.72 32.77
CA LEU A 14 -3.03 20.28 32.97
C LEU A 14 -3.83 19.47 31.95
N ARG A 15 -5.08 19.87 31.70
CA ARG A 15 -5.95 19.23 30.70
C ARG A 15 -5.40 19.36 29.28
N VAL A 16 -4.84 20.53 28.93
CA VAL A 16 -4.20 20.76 27.62
C VAL A 16 -2.95 19.88 27.46
N SER A 17 -2.12 19.76 28.50
CA SER A 17 -0.90 18.93 28.45
C SER A 17 -1.21 17.44 28.22
N GLU A 18 -2.25 16.90 28.85
CA GLU A 18 -2.67 15.51 28.61
C GLU A 18 -3.19 15.28 27.18
N LEU A 19 -3.85 16.28 26.60
CA LEU A 19 -4.28 16.22 25.21
C LEU A 19 -3.10 16.26 24.24
N GLU A 20 -2.12 17.13 24.48
CA GLU A 20 -0.89 17.23 23.67
C GLU A 20 -0.12 15.91 23.65
N LYS A 21 0.02 15.24 24.81
CA LYS A 21 0.65 13.91 24.89
C LYS A 21 -0.08 12.88 24.03
N THR A 22 -1.41 12.91 24.05
CA THR A 22 -2.23 12.00 23.25
C THR A 22 -2.05 12.26 21.76
N ILE A 23 -2.01 13.53 21.34
CA ILE A 23 -1.79 13.92 19.94
C ILE A 23 -0.41 13.44 19.47
N VAL A 24 0.65 13.66 20.25
CA VAL A 24 2.01 13.21 19.89
C VAL A 24 2.08 11.68 19.79
N ASN A 25 1.45 10.95 20.72
CA ASN A 25 1.41 9.50 20.66
C ASN A 25 0.65 8.99 19.42
N ILE A 26 -0.48 9.60 19.07
CA ILE A 26 -1.22 9.26 17.84
C ILE A 26 -0.36 9.54 16.60
N SER A 27 0.33 10.68 16.55
CA SER A 27 1.23 11.03 15.45
C SER A 27 2.35 9.99 15.26
N ALA A 28 2.98 9.56 16.35
CA ALA A 28 4.01 8.52 16.31
C ALA A 28 3.46 7.16 15.83
N ILE A 29 2.23 6.82 16.22
CA ILE A 29 1.55 5.60 15.73
C ILE A 29 1.25 5.72 14.25
N GLN A 30 0.81 6.88 13.77
CA GLN A 30 0.54 7.12 12.35
C GLN A 30 1.80 6.92 11.50
N GLU A 31 2.93 7.52 11.88
CA GLU A 31 4.21 7.33 11.18
C GLU A 31 4.64 5.85 11.16
N ARG A 32 4.47 5.15 12.29
CA ARG A 32 4.79 3.72 12.37
C ARG A 32 3.91 2.89 11.44
N ILE A 33 2.60 3.15 11.40
CA ILE A 33 1.68 2.42 10.52
C ILE A 33 2.00 2.71 9.05
N ILE A 34 2.29 3.97 8.70
CA ILE A 34 2.69 4.35 7.33
C ILE A 34 3.93 3.56 6.93
N ASN A 35 4.99 3.56 7.74
CA ASN A 35 6.22 2.83 7.42
C ASN A 35 5.99 1.32 7.26
N LEU A 36 5.21 0.70 8.15
CA LEU A 36 4.89 -0.72 8.05
C LEU A 36 4.06 -1.04 6.81
N THR A 37 3.10 -0.16 6.47
CA THR A 37 2.23 -0.34 5.30
C THR A 37 3.03 -0.17 4.01
N THR A 38 3.89 0.85 3.94
CA THR A 38 4.79 1.07 2.80
C THR A 38 5.72 -0.11 2.59
N ASP A 39 6.33 -0.64 3.65
CA ASP A 39 7.21 -1.81 3.56
C ASP A 39 6.46 -3.06 3.07
N ALA A 40 5.25 -3.31 3.61
CA ALA A 40 4.40 -4.41 3.18
C ALA A 40 3.99 -4.29 1.69
N ILE A 41 3.62 -3.09 1.23
CA ILE A 41 3.24 -2.86 -0.17
C ILE A 41 4.46 -3.07 -1.08
N ARG A 42 5.65 -2.58 -0.70
CA ARG A 42 6.89 -2.83 -1.46
C ARG A 42 7.20 -4.33 -1.55
N GLY A 43 7.04 -5.07 -0.45
CA GLY A 43 7.14 -6.53 -0.44
C GLY A 43 6.20 -7.20 -1.45
N LEU A 44 4.92 -6.83 -1.42
CA LEU A 44 3.93 -7.34 -2.37
C LEU A 44 4.26 -6.99 -3.82
N GLN A 45 4.74 -5.78 -4.08
CA GLN A 45 5.12 -5.34 -5.43
C GLN A 45 6.25 -6.18 -6.01
N MET A 46 7.26 -6.53 -5.19
CA MET A 46 8.36 -7.42 -5.59
C MET A 46 7.87 -8.83 -5.93
N GLU A 47 6.99 -9.41 -5.10
CA GLU A 47 6.42 -10.73 -5.33
C GLU A 47 5.55 -10.78 -6.59
N VAL A 48 4.68 -9.79 -6.78
CA VAL A 48 3.83 -9.67 -7.97
C VAL A 48 4.68 -9.49 -9.23
N GLU A 49 5.76 -8.70 -9.17
CA GLU A 49 6.68 -8.56 -10.29
C GLU A 49 7.39 -9.87 -10.65
N SER A 50 7.86 -10.60 -9.63
CA SER A 50 8.49 -11.91 -9.80
C SER A 50 7.51 -12.89 -10.46
N LEU A 51 6.28 -12.98 -9.93
CA LEU A 51 5.24 -13.84 -10.46
C LEU A 51 4.84 -13.45 -11.89
N SER A 52 4.73 -12.15 -12.18
CA SER A 52 4.46 -11.62 -13.52
C SER A 52 5.45 -12.15 -14.55
N LYS A 53 6.75 -12.20 -14.22
CA LYS A 53 7.80 -12.69 -15.13
C LYS A 53 7.57 -14.17 -15.46
N VAL A 54 7.27 -14.99 -14.45
CA VAL A 54 6.98 -16.43 -14.65
C VAL A 54 5.69 -16.63 -15.45
N VAL A 55 4.63 -15.89 -15.14
CA VAL A 55 3.34 -15.97 -15.87
C VAL A 55 3.52 -15.56 -17.33
N LEU A 56 4.32 -14.52 -17.61
CA LEU A 56 4.61 -14.10 -18.98
C LEU A 56 5.38 -15.19 -19.74
N GLN A 57 6.37 -15.82 -19.10
CA GLN A 57 7.10 -16.95 -19.68
C GLN A 57 6.17 -18.14 -19.97
N ASN A 58 5.33 -18.53 -19.01
CA ASN A 58 4.34 -19.59 -19.19
C ASN A 58 3.40 -19.27 -20.36
N ARG A 59 2.99 -18.01 -20.48
CA ARG A 59 2.14 -17.57 -21.57
C ARG A 59 2.83 -17.63 -22.93
N MET A 60 4.12 -17.28 -23.01
CA MET A 60 4.90 -17.44 -24.25
C MET A 60 5.03 -18.91 -24.64
N ALA A 61 5.32 -19.79 -23.68
CA ALA A 61 5.38 -21.23 -23.91
C ALA A 61 4.03 -21.77 -24.41
N LEU A 62 2.93 -21.41 -23.75
CA LEU A 62 1.59 -21.77 -24.19
C LEU A 62 1.25 -21.20 -25.57
N HIS A 63 1.68 -19.98 -25.88
CA HIS A 63 1.49 -19.39 -27.22
C HIS A 63 2.20 -20.22 -28.30
N LEU A 64 3.44 -20.63 -28.06
CA LEU A 64 4.19 -21.50 -28.97
C LEU A 64 3.46 -22.85 -29.19
N LEU A 65 2.97 -23.47 -28.12
CA LEU A 65 2.23 -24.74 -28.20
C LEU A 65 0.89 -24.60 -28.91
N THR A 66 0.24 -23.44 -28.79
CA THR A 66 -1.12 -23.20 -29.31
C THR A 66 -1.14 -22.42 -30.61
N VAL A 67 0.02 -22.12 -31.21
CA VAL A 67 0.12 -21.29 -32.43
C VAL A 67 -0.74 -21.84 -33.57
N LYS A 68 -0.82 -23.18 -33.71
CA LYS A 68 -1.66 -23.84 -34.73
C LYS A 68 -3.16 -23.71 -34.48
N GLY A 69 -3.57 -23.52 -33.22
CA GLY A 69 -4.97 -23.35 -32.82
C GLY A 69 -5.40 -21.88 -32.72
N GLY A 70 -4.62 -20.94 -33.25
CA GLY A 70 -4.90 -19.51 -33.14
C GLY A 70 -4.47 -18.88 -31.81
N GLY A 71 -3.62 -19.57 -31.03
CA GLY A 71 -3.12 -19.09 -29.75
C GLY A 71 -4.07 -19.31 -28.59
N VAL A 72 -3.54 -19.19 -27.37
CA VAL A 72 -4.26 -19.45 -26.11
C VAL A 72 -5.62 -18.76 -26.02
N CYS A 73 -5.73 -17.50 -26.47
CA CYS A 73 -6.96 -16.72 -26.39
C CYS A 73 -8.10 -17.27 -27.23
N THR A 74 -7.76 -17.78 -28.41
CA THR A 74 -8.71 -18.43 -29.31
C THR A 74 -9.18 -19.76 -28.72
N LEU A 75 -8.27 -20.53 -28.11
CA LEU A 75 -8.62 -21.80 -27.45
C LEU A 75 -9.55 -21.62 -26.24
N ILE A 76 -9.34 -20.57 -25.44
CA ILE A 76 -10.17 -20.30 -24.25
C ILE A 76 -11.38 -19.39 -24.54
N ASN A 77 -11.62 -19.06 -25.81
CA ASN A 77 -12.69 -18.18 -26.27
C ASN A 77 -12.76 -16.84 -25.50
N GLN A 78 -11.61 -16.24 -25.19
CA GLN A 78 -11.52 -14.92 -24.56
C GLN A 78 -11.05 -13.86 -25.56
N SER A 79 -11.77 -12.74 -25.61
CA SER A 79 -11.48 -11.62 -26.51
C SER A 79 -10.40 -10.66 -25.99
N ARG A 80 -10.09 -10.68 -24.68
CA ARG A 80 -9.08 -9.81 -24.06
C ARG A 80 -8.10 -10.59 -23.21
N CYS A 81 -6.95 -10.92 -23.79
CA CYS A 81 -5.83 -11.49 -23.04
C CYS A 81 -4.67 -10.51 -23.03
N THR A 82 -4.75 -9.33 -22.41
CA THR A 82 -3.56 -8.47 -22.32
C THR A 82 -3.05 -8.49 -20.89
N TYR A 83 -1.76 -8.74 -20.73
CA TYR A 83 -1.10 -8.54 -19.45
C TYR A 83 -0.87 -7.04 -19.28
N ILE A 84 -1.38 -6.46 -18.18
CA ILE A 84 -1.17 -5.05 -17.84
C ILE A 84 -0.18 -5.01 -16.68
N ASN A 85 1.01 -4.47 -16.93
CA ASN A 85 1.97 -4.18 -15.88
C ASN A 85 1.76 -2.74 -15.40
N SER A 86 1.33 -2.57 -14.14
CA SER A 86 1.14 -1.26 -13.52
C SER A 86 2.20 -0.90 -12.47
N LYS A 87 3.38 -1.54 -12.52
CA LYS A 87 4.45 -1.37 -11.52
C LYS A 87 4.78 0.10 -11.22
N GLY A 88 4.81 0.97 -12.24
CA GLY A 88 5.14 2.39 -12.08
C GLY A 88 4.15 3.17 -11.22
N ARG A 89 2.86 2.79 -11.23
CA ARG A 89 1.83 3.50 -10.44
C ARG A 89 2.01 3.32 -8.94
N ILE A 90 2.48 2.14 -8.52
CA ILE A 90 2.66 1.83 -7.09
C ILE A 90 3.94 2.49 -6.56
N GLU A 91 5.00 2.59 -7.37
CA GLU A 91 6.22 3.30 -6.97
C GLU A 91 5.95 4.79 -6.77
N GLU A 92 5.23 5.41 -7.72
CA GLU A 92 4.83 6.83 -7.65
C GLU A 92 3.94 7.16 -6.44
N ASP A 93 3.10 6.21 -6.01
CA ASP A 93 2.21 6.38 -4.84
C ASP A 93 2.94 6.19 -3.49
N LEU A 94 4.17 5.65 -3.49
CA LEU A 94 4.97 5.33 -2.29
C LEU A 94 6.20 6.23 -2.08
N GLU A 95 6.51 7.12 -3.04
CA GLU A 95 7.47 8.22 -2.91
C GLU A 95 6.84 9.47 -2.27
#